data_AF-A0A9P5WW50-F1
#
_entry.id   AF-A0A9P5WW50-F1
#
_cell.length_a   1.000
_cell.length_b   1.000
_cell.length_c   1.000
_cell.angle_alpha   90.00
_cell.angle_beta   90.00
_cell.angle_gamma   90.00
#
_symmetry.space_group_name_H-M   'P 1'
#
loop_
_entity.id
_entity.type
_entity.pdbx_description
1 polymer ?
#
loop_
_entity_poly.entity_id
_entity_poly.type
_entity_poly.pdbx_seq_one_letter_code
_entity_poly.pdbx_strand_id
1 'polypeptide(L)'
;MPRLSDPLVQIIILGFLCFCCPGMFNALQGTGAYGLAPKDSDIGNHASIALSLVFAISSLFAGALFNVVGHRALLIIGGFAYPLYISSFLAYAYIESIVFVVVASCLLGVGAGWLWCAQGAMMMGYPEEGEKGMYFSIFWAIFNCGGVLGNVVPLAIQWNDPINDLGANTGDGGASTNSYIGYMSVMVVGMILSLFLLPSNKVIRRDGSHVIRIKYLSPITELKSVFYLFRDWRMLCLVPMFFTSNWVYTYQFTGVNALNFSPRSRNMNSMFYWLSQIISSILFGSFLDRAEWSRPKRARSGLILLAILLIGTWCGGIIFQSTFGPTSAILNKDGVYVKNPADFHAIDLVRNPREYIGPFFLYIAYGCVDAMYQGYSYWLMGALTNDTSQAARFAGFYKFVQNLGSVLAPVVQTSVIGNGPSDGYNALHATGNGMGEIIVCVALVFTGVLGAIPVAFRAVKDHTFEIEEEISDELHELEVEDLKA
;
A
#
# COMPACT_ATOMS: atom_id res chain seq x y z
N MET A 1 -14.54 30.60 -0.03
CA MET A 1 -13.91 29.43 0.62
C MET A 1 -14.73 28.20 0.31
N PRO A 2 -14.11 27.07 -0.06
CA PRO A 2 -14.82 25.79 -0.20
C PRO A 2 -15.56 25.44 1.10
N ARG A 3 -16.77 24.90 0.99
CA ARG A 3 -17.56 24.49 2.18
C ARG A 3 -16.98 23.18 2.73
N LEU A 4 -16.99 22.99 4.04
CA LEU A 4 -16.54 21.73 4.65
C LEU A 4 -17.36 20.52 4.15
N SER A 5 -18.62 20.74 3.76
CA SER A 5 -19.51 19.73 3.17
C SER A 5 -19.13 19.30 1.75
N ASP A 6 -18.15 19.96 1.12
CA ASP A 6 -17.70 19.62 -0.22
C ASP A 6 -16.89 18.29 -0.19
N PRO A 7 -17.24 17.30 -1.03
CA PRO A 7 -16.52 16.03 -1.13
C PRO A 7 -15.01 16.20 -1.33
N LEU A 8 -14.59 17.18 -2.12
CA LEU A 8 -13.18 17.44 -2.39
C LEU A 8 -12.44 17.91 -1.14
N VAL A 9 -13.07 18.76 -0.33
CA VAL A 9 -12.49 19.23 0.95
C VAL A 9 -12.33 18.06 1.92
N GLN A 10 -13.31 17.16 1.99
CA GLN A 10 -13.22 15.95 2.80
C GLN A 10 -12.06 15.05 2.34
N ILE A 11 -11.84 14.92 1.03
CA ILE A 11 -10.71 14.15 0.48
C ILE A 11 -9.37 14.83 0.78
N ILE A 12 -9.27 16.15 0.74
CA ILE A 12 -8.05 16.87 1.11
C ILE A 12 -7.72 16.67 2.59
N ILE A 13 -8.71 16.77 3.48
CA ILE A 13 -8.54 16.51 4.92
C ILE A 13 -8.07 15.07 5.13
N LEU A 14 -8.71 14.11 4.45
CA LEU A 14 -8.31 12.70 4.49
C LEU A 14 -6.89 12.49 3.96
N GLY A 15 -6.49 13.21 2.91
CA GLY A 15 -5.12 13.21 2.38
C GLY A 15 -4.11 13.67 3.44
N PHE A 16 -4.39 14.78 4.13
CA PHE A 16 -3.52 15.28 5.22
C PHE A 16 -3.48 14.35 6.44
N LEU A 17 -4.61 13.73 6.79
CA LEU A 17 -4.66 12.68 7.80
C LEU A 17 -3.74 11.51 7.40
N CYS A 18 -3.86 11.02 6.17
CA CYS A 18 -3.05 9.91 5.67
C CYS A 18 -1.56 10.29 5.53
N PHE A 19 -1.26 11.53 5.17
CA PHE A 19 0.10 12.08 5.21
C PHE A 19 0.69 12.06 6.62
N CYS A 20 -0.09 12.49 7.63
CA CYS A 20 0.38 12.58 9.01
C CYS A 20 0.52 11.21 9.69
N CYS A 21 -0.37 10.25 9.39
CA CYS A 21 -0.38 8.94 10.02
C CYS A 21 0.36 7.89 9.16
N PRO A 22 -0.26 7.24 8.15
CA PRO A 22 0.44 6.35 7.23
C PRO A 22 1.72 6.92 6.58
N GLY A 23 1.75 8.20 6.23
CA GLY A 23 2.93 8.83 5.63
C GLY A 23 4.12 8.89 6.59
N MET A 24 3.89 9.18 7.87
CA MET A 24 4.95 9.13 8.90
C MET A 24 5.34 7.70 9.25
N PHE A 25 4.42 6.74 9.15
CA PHE A 25 4.75 5.30 9.23
C PHE A 25 5.72 4.91 8.10
N ASN A 26 5.46 5.32 6.86
CA ASN A 26 6.36 5.10 5.73
C ASN A 26 7.72 5.79 5.94
N ALA A 27 7.72 7.00 6.51
CA ALA A 27 8.94 7.71 6.85
C ALA A 27 9.80 6.91 7.84
N LEU A 28 9.21 6.40 8.92
CA LEU A 28 9.92 5.58 9.90
C LEU A 28 10.48 4.29 9.26
N GLN A 29 9.70 3.62 8.41
CA GLN A 29 10.20 2.43 7.69
C GLN A 29 11.40 2.78 6.78
N GLY A 30 11.38 3.94 6.13
CA GLY A 30 12.47 4.42 5.28
C GLY A 30 13.78 4.68 6.03
N THR A 31 13.74 4.91 7.35
CA THR A 31 14.96 5.08 8.16
C THR A 31 15.78 3.79 8.33
N GLY A 32 15.24 2.63 7.93
CA GLY A 32 15.85 1.32 8.10
C GLY A 32 15.60 0.77 9.52
N ALA A 33 15.33 -0.53 9.61
CA ALA A 33 15.02 -1.23 10.88
C ALA A 33 13.99 -0.50 11.78
N TYR A 34 13.04 0.25 11.20
CA TYR A 34 12.04 1.04 11.95
C TYR A 34 12.67 2.08 12.90
N GLY A 35 13.87 2.55 12.57
CA GLY A 35 14.68 3.43 13.41
C GLY A 35 15.38 2.70 14.56
N LEU A 36 15.35 1.37 14.63
CA LEU A 36 16.14 0.61 15.58
C LEU A 36 17.57 0.41 15.08
N ALA A 37 18.45 -0.03 15.98
CA ALA A 37 19.80 -0.43 15.60
C ALA A 37 19.74 -1.62 14.61
N PRO A 38 20.70 -1.74 13.67
CA PRO A 38 20.71 -2.84 12.69
C PRO A 38 20.65 -4.25 13.31
N LYS A 39 21.18 -4.43 14.53
CA LYS A 39 21.11 -5.69 15.28
C LYS A 39 19.69 -6.12 15.64
N ASP A 40 18.74 -5.18 15.69
CA ASP A 40 17.35 -5.39 16.12
C ASP A 40 16.38 -5.42 14.93
N SER A 41 16.87 -5.60 13.70
CA SER A 41 16.05 -5.62 12.49
C SER A 41 14.93 -6.67 12.52
N ASP A 42 15.15 -7.79 13.22
CA ASP A 42 14.17 -8.87 13.35
C ASP A 42 12.91 -8.45 14.11
N ILE A 43 13.04 -7.51 15.05
CA ILE A 43 11.91 -6.94 15.79
C ILE A 43 10.95 -6.23 14.82
N GLY A 44 11.52 -5.49 13.87
CA GLY A 44 10.79 -4.85 12.79
C GLY A 44 10.03 -5.85 11.91
N ASN A 45 10.68 -6.97 11.57
CA ASN A 45 10.06 -8.04 10.79
C ASN A 45 8.86 -8.65 11.53
N HIS A 46 9.02 -8.96 12.83
CA HIS A 46 7.93 -9.46 13.67
C HIS A 46 6.77 -8.48 13.76
N ALA A 47 7.05 -7.19 13.95
CA ALA A 47 6.06 -6.12 13.99
C ALA A 47 5.25 -6.05 12.68
N SER A 48 5.93 -6.09 11.53
CA SER A 48 5.30 -6.01 10.22
C SER A 48 4.44 -7.21 9.86
N ILE A 49 4.85 -8.42 10.25
CA ILE A 49 4.05 -9.63 10.07
C ILE A 49 2.78 -9.55 10.94
N ALA A 50 2.93 -9.20 12.23
CA ALA A 50 1.80 -9.06 13.14
C ALA A 50 0.79 -8.00 12.66
N LEU A 51 1.31 -6.84 12.24
CA LEU A 51 0.51 -5.76 11.66
C LEU A 51 -0.24 -6.23 10.41
N SER A 52 0.46 -6.82 9.44
CA SER A 52 -0.13 -7.19 8.14
C SER A 52 -1.20 -8.27 8.28
N LEU A 53 -0.99 -9.25 9.17
CA LEU A 53 -1.96 -10.32 9.43
C LEU A 53 -3.26 -9.76 10.04
N VAL A 54 -3.14 -8.93 11.07
CA VAL A 54 -4.31 -8.33 11.73
C VAL A 54 -4.97 -7.28 10.83
N PHE A 55 -4.18 -6.56 10.01
CA PHE A 55 -4.69 -5.65 8.99
C PHE A 55 -5.52 -6.40 7.95
N ALA A 56 -5.07 -7.55 7.45
CA ALA A 56 -5.86 -8.36 6.53
C ALA A 56 -7.24 -8.69 7.16
N ILE A 57 -7.23 -9.35 8.32
CA ILE A 57 -8.47 -9.83 8.98
C ILE A 57 -9.41 -8.67 9.31
N SER A 58 -8.89 -7.58 9.87
CA SER A 58 -9.72 -6.43 10.24
C SER A 58 -10.31 -5.71 9.02
N SER A 59 -9.58 -5.64 7.90
CA SER A 59 -10.06 -5.03 6.65
C SER A 59 -11.28 -5.76 6.10
N LEU A 60 -11.30 -7.09 6.22
CA LEU A 60 -12.41 -7.91 5.72
C LEU A 60 -13.76 -7.48 6.34
N PHE A 61 -13.75 -7.20 7.64
CA PHE A 61 -14.95 -6.78 8.38
C PHE A 61 -15.14 -5.26 8.43
N ALA A 62 -14.14 -4.48 8.03
CA ALA A 62 -14.18 -3.02 8.09
C ALA A 62 -15.29 -2.41 7.22
N GLY A 63 -15.65 -3.05 6.10
CA GLY A 63 -16.77 -2.62 5.25
C GLY A 63 -18.11 -2.69 5.99
N ALA A 64 -18.37 -3.80 6.68
CA ALA A 64 -19.56 -3.95 7.51
C ALA A 64 -19.58 -2.93 8.66
N LEU A 65 -18.43 -2.73 9.33
CA LEU A 65 -18.31 -1.77 10.42
C LEU A 65 -18.48 -0.32 9.95
N PHE A 66 -18.01 0.00 8.74
CA PHE A 66 -18.20 1.28 8.08
C PHE A 66 -19.70 1.58 7.90
N ASN A 67 -20.48 0.58 7.47
CA ASN A 67 -21.91 0.74 7.22
C ASN A 67 -22.73 0.89 8.50
N VAL A 68 -22.25 0.32 9.62
CA VAL A 68 -22.92 0.41 10.93
C VAL A 68 -22.53 1.68 11.70
N VAL A 69 -21.24 1.98 11.80
CA VAL A 69 -20.70 3.04 12.70
C VAL A 69 -20.36 4.32 11.93
N GLY A 70 -20.17 4.21 10.62
CA GLY A 70 -19.73 5.31 9.76
C GLY A 70 -18.21 5.49 9.73
N HIS A 71 -17.72 6.09 8.64
CA HIS A 71 -16.29 6.26 8.39
C HIS A 71 -15.56 7.12 9.43
N ARG A 72 -16.26 8.06 10.09
CA ARG A 72 -15.63 9.05 10.96
C ARG A 72 -15.05 8.38 12.20
N ALA A 73 -15.81 7.47 12.82
CA ALA A 73 -15.34 6.70 13.96
C ALA A 73 -14.16 5.80 13.58
N LEU A 74 -14.24 5.14 12.42
CA LEU A 74 -13.16 4.30 11.89
C LEU A 74 -11.85 5.08 11.70
N LEU A 75 -11.93 6.29 11.15
CA LEU A 75 -10.76 7.13 10.92
C LEU A 75 -10.16 7.70 12.21
N ILE A 76 -10.99 8.05 13.20
CA ILE A 76 -10.53 8.52 14.52
C ILE A 76 -9.80 7.40 15.25
N ILE A 77 -10.44 6.23 15.39
CA ILE A 77 -9.89 5.09 16.13
C ILE A 77 -8.66 4.54 15.37
N GLY A 78 -8.74 4.46 14.04
CA GLY A 78 -7.63 4.04 13.21
C GLY A 78 -6.42 4.96 13.33
N GLY A 79 -6.63 6.28 13.36
CA GLY A 79 -5.58 7.28 13.54
C GLY A 79 -4.86 7.16 14.88
N PHE A 80 -5.55 6.79 15.97
CA PHE A 80 -4.95 6.63 17.30
C PHE A 80 -3.91 5.52 17.39
N ALA A 81 -4.05 4.45 16.59
CA ALA A 81 -3.14 3.32 16.65
C ALA A 81 -1.75 3.63 16.07
N TYR A 82 -1.61 4.66 15.22
CA TYR A 82 -0.33 5.04 14.59
C TYR A 82 0.69 5.62 15.59
N PRO A 83 0.36 6.63 16.42
CA PRO A 83 1.26 7.09 17.47
C PRO A 83 1.66 5.97 18.45
N LEU A 84 0.72 5.09 18.80
CA LEU A 84 0.98 3.97 19.71
C LEU A 84 2.04 3.02 19.12
N TYR A 85 1.94 2.70 17.83
CA TYR A 85 2.94 1.90 17.12
C TYR A 85 4.34 2.53 17.19
N ILE A 86 4.49 3.81 16.84
CA ILE A 86 5.80 4.48 16.90
C ILE A 86 6.32 4.53 18.34
N SER A 87 5.46 4.79 19.32
CA SER A 87 5.85 4.80 20.73
C SER A 87 6.40 3.46 21.21
N SER A 88 5.97 2.35 20.60
CA SER A 88 6.44 1.01 20.94
C SER A 88 7.89 0.75 20.52
N PHE A 89 8.32 1.29 19.38
CA PHE A 89 9.72 1.23 18.95
C PHE A 89 10.61 2.12 19.81
N LEU A 90 10.12 3.32 20.17
CA LEU A 90 10.85 4.17 21.10
C LEU A 90 11.00 3.49 22.47
N ALA A 91 9.92 2.89 22.98
CA ALA A 91 9.97 2.14 24.23
C ALA A 91 10.90 0.93 24.14
N TYR A 92 10.93 0.23 22.99
CA TYR A 92 11.86 -0.86 22.76
C TYR A 92 13.32 -0.40 22.87
N ALA A 93 13.66 0.80 22.38
CA ALA A 93 15.01 1.35 22.49
C ALA A 93 15.50 1.55 23.95
N TYR A 94 14.59 1.56 24.94
CA TYR A 94 14.94 1.69 26.36
C TYR A 94 14.67 0.43 27.18
N ILE A 95 13.65 -0.35 26.82
CA ILE A 95 13.14 -1.48 27.60
C ILE A 95 13.55 -2.83 26.98
N GLU A 96 13.92 -2.84 25.69
CA GLU A 96 14.29 -4.02 24.89
C GLU A 96 13.24 -5.15 24.90
N SER A 97 11.96 -4.82 25.15
CA SER A 97 10.86 -5.79 25.21
C SER A 97 10.01 -5.79 23.94
N ILE A 98 10.02 -6.92 23.22
CA ILE A 98 9.24 -7.11 21.99
C ILE A 98 7.72 -7.13 22.21
N VAL A 99 7.26 -7.41 23.43
CA VAL A 99 5.84 -7.60 23.74
C VAL A 99 5.02 -6.36 23.38
N PHE A 100 5.50 -5.18 23.78
CA PHE A 100 4.80 -3.94 23.49
C PHE A 100 4.77 -3.63 21.99
N VAL A 101 5.87 -3.91 21.27
CA VAL A 101 5.94 -3.74 19.82
C VAL A 101 4.92 -4.61 19.11
N VAL A 102 4.82 -5.89 19.45
CA VAL A 102 3.86 -6.82 18.82
C VAL A 102 2.42 -6.42 19.13
N VAL A 103 2.10 -6.10 20.39
CA VAL A 103 0.74 -5.67 20.77
C VAL A 103 0.34 -4.37 20.04
N ALA A 104 1.23 -3.38 20.01
CA ALA A 104 0.99 -2.13 19.29
C ALA A 104 0.85 -2.35 17.78
N SER A 105 1.60 -3.30 17.21
CA SER A 105 1.49 -3.71 15.80
C SER A 105 0.13 -4.33 15.48
N CYS A 106 -0.39 -5.20 16.34
CA CYS A 106 -1.72 -5.78 16.20
C CYS A 106 -2.81 -4.70 16.27
N LEU A 107 -2.71 -3.78 17.23
CA LEU A 107 -3.65 -2.66 17.36
C LEU A 107 -3.62 -1.74 16.14
N LEU A 108 -2.42 -1.45 15.62
CA LEU A 108 -2.28 -0.72 14.36
C LEU A 108 -2.83 -1.52 13.18
N GLY A 109 -2.70 -2.85 13.15
CA GLY A 109 -3.34 -3.69 12.15
C GLY A 109 -4.86 -3.47 12.11
N VAL A 110 -5.53 -3.49 13.27
CA VAL A 110 -6.98 -3.18 13.37
C VAL A 110 -7.26 -1.76 12.89
N GLY A 111 -6.51 -0.77 13.39
CA GLY A 111 -6.72 0.63 13.05
C GLY A 111 -6.48 0.95 11.57
N ALA A 112 -5.47 0.34 10.96
CA ALA A 112 -5.14 0.47 9.55
C ALA A 112 -6.22 -0.18 8.68
N GLY A 113 -6.75 -1.34 9.06
CA GLY A 113 -7.88 -1.99 8.39
C GLY A 113 -9.09 -1.06 8.27
N TRP A 114 -9.43 -0.41 9.38
CA TRP A 114 -10.55 0.51 9.45
C TRP A 114 -10.28 1.80 8.69
N LEU A 115 -9.10 2.39 8.85
CA LEU A 115 -8.70 3.63 8.18
C LEU A 115 -8.69 3.45 6.65
N TRP A 116 -8.03 2.41 6.14
CA TRP A 116 -7.88 2.20 4.71
C TRP A 116 -9.18 1.73 4.04
N CYS A 117 -10.03 1.00 4.74
CA CYS A 117 -11.38 0.71 4.26
C CYS A 117 -12.23 1.99 4.16
N ALA A 118 -12.21 2.83 5.20
CA ALA A 118 -12.92 4.10 5.20
C ALA A 118 -12.41 5.04 4.10
N GLN A 119 -11.09 5.14 3.95
CA GLN A 119 -10.44 5.90 2.90
C GLN A 119 -10.88 5.41 1.51
N GLY A 120 -10.88 4.09 1.28
CA GLY A 120 -11.26 3.53 -0.01
C GLY A 120 -12.73 3.76 -0.35
N ALA A 121 -13.63 3.61 0.62
CA ALA A 121 -15.04 3.92 0.45
C ALA A 121 -15.26 5.38 0.08
N MET A 122 -14.55 6.30 0.75
CA MET A 122 -14.60 7.73 0.42
C MET A 122 -14.08 7.99 -0.99
N MET A 123 -12.95 7.40 -1.40
CA MET A 123 -12.40 7.58 -2.76
C MET A 123 -13.34 7.11 -3.86
N MET A 124 -14.11 6.06 -3.63
CA MET A 124 -14.99 5.49 -4.65
C MET A 124 -16.39 6.11 -4.66
N GLY A 125 -16.92 6.47 -3.49
CA GLY A 125 -18.30 6.95 -3.31
C GLY A 125 -18.46 8.46 -3.31
N TYR A 126 -17.44 9.24 -2.94
CA TYR A 126 -17.53 10.71 -2.88
C TYR A 126 -17.50 11.39 -4.24
N PRO A 127 -16.57 11.04 -5.16
CA PRO A 127 -16.46 11.71 -6.45
C PRO A 127 -17.64 11.38 -7.37
N GLU A 128 -17.97 12.31 -8.25
CA GLU A 128 -18.84 12.05 -9.39
C GLU A 128 -18.11 11.16 -10.42
N GLU A 129 -18.86 10.51 -11.32
CA GLU A 129 -18.29 9.51 -12.26
C GLU A 129 -17.15 10.05 -13.14
N GLY A 130 -17.17 11.35 -13.46
CA GLY A 130 -16.16 12.00 -14.27
C GLY A 130 -14.92 12.48 -13.50
N GLU A 131 -14.92 12.41 -12.17
CA GLU A 131 -13.89 13.00 -11.30
C GLU A 131 -13.17 11.96 -10.41
N LYS A 132 -13.43 10.66 -10.61
CA LYS A 132 -12.87 9.59 -9.75
C LYS A 132 -11.34 9.54 -9.80
N GLY A 133 -10.73 9.73 -10.98
CA GLY A 133 -9.28 9.80 -11.14
C GLY A 133 -8.66 11.02 -10.47
N MET A 134 -9.30 12.19 -10.56
CA MET A 134 -8.85 13.44 -9.95
C MET A 134 -8.84 13.34 -8.42
N TYR A 135 -9.92 12.82 -7.83
CA TYR A 135 -10.01 12.67 -6.38
C TYR A 135 -8.96 11.69 -5.85
N PHE A 136 -8.78 10.56 -6.54
CA PHE A 136 -7.70 9.63 -6.25
C PHE A 136 -6.33 10.33 -6.32
N SER A 137 -6.08 11.08 -7.40
CA SER A 137 -4.80 11.78 -7.62
C SER A 137 -4.48 12.79 -6.52
N ILE A 138 -5.46 13.58 -6.10
CA ILE A 138 -5.28 14.59 -5.04
C ILE A 138 -4.95 13.92 -3.71
N PHE A 139 -5.71 12.88 -3.34
CA PHE A 139 -5.42 12.10 -2.14
C PHE A 139 -4.02 11.48 -2.21
N TRP A 140 -3.70 10.79 -3.32
CA TRP A 140 -2.43 10.10 -3.51
C TRP A 140 -1.26 11.08 -3.48
N ALA A 141 -1.41 12.26 -4.06
CA ALA A 141 -0.40 13.31 -4.04
C ALA A 141 -0.08 13.76 -2.61
N ILE A 142 -1.10 14.11 -1.82
CA ILE A 142 -0.92 14.58 -0.44
C ILE A 142 -0.33 13.46 0.43
N PHE A 143 -0.88 12.24 0.33
CA PHE A 143 -0.39 11.08 1.09
C PHE A 143 1.09 10.79 0.83
N ASN A 144 1.50 10.71 -0.44
CA ASN A 144 2.88 10.34 -0.81
C ASN A 144 3.91 11.44 -0.51
N CYS A 145 3.49 12.69 -0.30
CA CYS A 145 4.37 13.72 0.24
C CYS A 145 5.00 13.29 1.58
N GLY A 146 4.30 12.45 2.37
CA GLY A 146 4.84 11.91 3.62
C GLY A 146 6.02 10.98 3.38
N GLY A 147 5.94 10.13 2.35
CA GLY A 147 7.04 9.28 1.90
C GLY A 147 8.24 10.09 1.39
N VAL A 148 8.00 11.16 0.63
CA VAL A 148 9.06 12.07 0.17
C VAL A 148 9.79 12.70 1.37
N LEU A 149 9.07 13.34 2.29
CA LEU A 149 9.66 13.98 3.47
C LEU A 149 10.39 12.97 4.37
N GLY A 150 9.86 11.75 4.46
CA GLY A 150 10.47 10.66 5.22
C GLY A 150 11.85 10.24 4.73
N ASN A 151 12.15 10.46 3.45
CA ASN A 151 13.44 10.11 2.86
C ASN A 151 14.38 11.32 2.71
N VAL A 152 13.84 12.54 2.61
CA VAL A 152 14.64 13.78 2.54
C VAL A 152 15.49 13.99 3.80
N VAL A 153 14.91 13.79 4.98
CA VAL A 153 15.63 14.05 6.25
C VAL A 153 16.80 13.09 6.45
N PRO A 154 16.64 11.75 6.33
CA PRO A 154 17.76 10.82 6.41
C PRO A 154 18.80 11.07 5.31
N LEU A 155 18.38 11.40 4.09
CA LEU A 155 19.30 11.75 3.00
C LEU A 155 20.20 12.94 3.37
N ALA A 156 19.61 14.02 3.92
CA ALA A 156 20.36 15.21 4.30
C ALA A 156 21.39 14.93 5.40
N ILE A 157 21.03 14.08 6.37
CA ILE A 157 21.95 13.66 7.45
C ILE A 157 23.10 12.83 6.87
N GLN A 158 22.79 11.88 5.97
CA GLN A 158 23.77 10.94 5.42
C GLN A 158 24.65 11.53 4.30
N TRP A 159 24.31 12.71 3.78
CA TRP A 159 24.99 13.30 2.63
C TRP A 159 26.49 13.55 2.84
N ASN A 160 26.87 13.94 4.06
CA ASN A 160 28.25 14.32 4.42
C ASN A 160 28.97 13.29 5.30
N ASP A 161 28.37 12.12 5.56
CA ASP A 161 28.92 11.14 6.50
C ASP A 161 29.84 10.15 5.77
N PRO A 162 31.19 10.27 5.87
CA PRO A 162 32.11 9.55 4.98
C PRO A 162 32.31 8.07 5.32
N ILE A 163 31.75 7.59 6.45
CA ILE A 163 32.16 6.35 7.13
C ILE A 163 31.14 5.19 6.99
N ASN A 164 29.95 5.39 6.45
CA ASN A 164 28.93 4.32 6.41
C ASN A 164 28.93 3.50 5.11
N ASP A 165 30.09 2.96 4.74
CA ASP A 165 30.29 2.25 3.47
C ASP A 165 29.57 0.91 3.34
N LEU A 166 29.07 0.30 4.42
CA LEU A 166 28.44 -1.03 4.36
C LEU A 166 27.46 -1.30 5.54
N GLY A 167 26.78 -0.26 6.05
CA GLY A 167 25.82 -0.43 7.16
C GLY A 167 26.45 -0.87 8.50
N ALA A 168 27.78 -0.81 8.61
CA ALA A 168 28.51 -1.06 9.85
C ALA A 168 29.27 0.23 10.24
N ASN A 169 29.00 0.71 11.46
CA ASN A 169 29.83 1.68 12.22
C ASN A 169 29.53 3.18 12.07
N THR A 170 28.27 3.57 12.23
CA THR A 170 27.98 4.76 13.06
C THR A 170 27.34 4.26 14.35
N GLY A 171 27.86 4.69 15.51
CA GLY A 171 27.44 4.20 16.82
C GLY A 171 25.92 4.27 17.01
N ASP A 172 25.32 3.26 17.66
CA ASP A 172 23.88 3.14 17.93
C ASP A 172 22.99 3.65 16.77
N GLY A 173 23.23 3.14 15.55
CA GLY A 173 22.66 3.60 14.26
C GLY A 173 21.14 3.48 14.07
N GLY A 174 20.34 3.69 15.12
CA GLY A 174 18.90 3.90 15.07
C GLY A 174 18.51 5.38 14.94
N ALA A 175 17.24 5.64 14.68
CA ALA A 175 16.65 6.97 14.72
C ALA A 175 16.78 7.57 16.14
N SER A 176 17.10 8.86 16.22
CA SER A 176 17.20 9.55 17.50
C SER A 176 15.83 9.57 18.23
N THR A 177 15.85 9.62 19.56
CA THR A 177 14.63 9.84 20.38
C THR A 177 13.81 11.03 19.90
N ASN A 178 14.49 12.12 19.50
CA ASN A 178 13.84 13.31 18.95
C ASN A 178 13.12 13.03 17.64
N SER A 179 13.64 12.14 16.80
CA SER A 179 12.99 11.70 15.56
C SER A 179 11.69 10.96 15.87
N TYR A 180 11.71 10.01 16.82
CA TYR A 180 10.51 9.31 17.29
C TYR A 180 9.45 10.28 17.83
N ILE A 181 9.84 11.23 18.68
CA ILE A 181 8.94 12.26 19.21
C ILE A 181 8.37 13.13 18.09
N GLY A 182 9.19 13.50 17.10
CA GLY A 182 8.75 14.24 15.92
C GLY A 182 7.67 13.50 15.14
N TYR A 183 7.89 12.22 14.81
CA TYR A 183 6.90 11.40 14.10
C TYR A 183 5.60 11.28 14.91
N MET A 184 5.67 10.99 16.21
CA MET A 184 4.49 10.88 17.08
C MET A 184 3.69 12.19 17.11
N SER A 185 4.38 13.34 17.21
CA SER A 185 3.73 14.65 17.27
C SER A 185 2.91 14.93 16.00
N VAL A 186 3.48 14.64 14.82
CA VAL A 186 2.79 14.80 13.54
C VAL A 186 1.61 13.82 13.42
N MET A 187 1.75 12.57 13.86
CA MET A 187 0.67 11.59 13.86
C MET A 187 -0.50 12.02 14.77
N VAL A 188 -0.22 12.61 15.94
CA VAL A 188 -1.27 13.15 16.82
C VAL A 188 -2.03 14.30 16.15
N VAL A 189 -1.34 15.17 15.41
CA VAL A 189 -2.00 16.20 14.58
C VAL A 189 -2.90 15.54 13.53
N GLY A 190 -2.43 14.49 12.85
CA GLY A 190 -3.22 13.70 11.91
C GLY A 190 -4.49 13.11 12.53
N MET A 191 -4.38 12.56 13.74
CA MET A 191 -5.52 12.08 14.51
C MET A 191 -6.52 13.21 14.81
N ILE A 192 -6.06 14.40 15.19
CA ILE A 192 -6.94 15.55 15.43
C ILE A 192 -7.63 15.99 14.13
N LEU A 193 -6.94 15.94 12.98
CA LEU A 193 -7.54 16.25 11.67
C LEU A 193 -8.75 15.37 11.33
N SER A 194 -8.76 14.11 11.80
CA SER A 194 -9.91 13.20 11.60
C SER A 194 -11.21 13.71 12.23
N LEU A 195 -11.13 14.56 13.26
CA LEU A 195 -12.31 15.14 13.93
C LEU A 195 -13.04 16.13 13.03
N PHE A 196 -12.37 16.73 12.05
CA PHE A 196 -12.94 17.68 11.09
C PHE A 196 -13.65 17.01 9.92
N LEU A 197 -13.56 15.68 9.80
CA LEU A 197 -14.33 14.94 8.81
C LEU A 197 -15.81 14.94 9.19
N LEU A 198 -16.64 15.28 8.21
CA LEU A 198 -18.08 15.29 8.37
C LEU A 198 -18.64 13.88 8.19
N PRO A 199 -19.67 13.49 8.95
CA PRO A 199 -20.42 12.27 8.63
C PRO A 199 -20.94 12.34 7.19
N SER A 200 -20.92 11.22 6.47
CA SER A 200 -21.19 11.18 5.03
C SER A 200 -22.55 11.76 4.62
N ASN A 201 -23.56 11.72 5.49
CA ASN A 201 -24.87 12.31 5.24
C ASN A 201 -24.86 13.86 5.19
N LYS A 202 -23.83 14.50 5.75
CA LYS A 202 -23.61 15.95 5.69
C LYS A 202 -22.71 16.38 4.53
N VAL A 203 -22.21 15.42 3.75
CA VAL A 203 -21.40 15.68 2.56
C VAL A 203 -22.35 15.76 1.36
N ILE A 204 -22.28 16.88 0.64
CA ILE A 204 -23.20 17.23 -0.45
C ILE A 204 -22.36 17.46 -1.70
N ARG A 205 -22.61 16.67 -2.75
CA ARG A 205 -21.94 16.78 -4.05
C ARG A 205 -22.31 18.08 -4.76
N ARG A 206 -21.60 18.41 -5.84
CA ARG A 206 -21.82 19.66 -6.59
C ARG A 206 -23.20 19.71 -7.24
N ASP A 207 -23.70 18.56 -7.67
CA ASP A 207 -25.07 18.38 -8.19
C ASP A 207 -26.18 18.51 -7.12
N GLY A 208 -25.81 18.68 -5.84
CA GLY A 208 -26.75 18.76 -4.72
C GLY A 208 -27.18 17.40 -4.16
N SER A 209 -26.72 16.29 -4.73
CA SER A 209 -26.98 14.95 -4.21
C SER A 209 -26.16 14.67 -2.95
N HIS A 210 -26.71 13.85 -2.05
CA HIS A 210 -25.96 13.36 -0.89
C HIS A 210 -25.11 12.15 -1.29
N VAL A 211 -23.92 12.06 -0.70
CA VAL A 211 -22.95 10.98 -0.98
C VAL A 211 -23.45 9.60 -0.51
N ILE A 212 -24.31 9.54 0.51
CA ILE A 212 -24.88 8.28 1.02
C ILE A 212 -26.41 8.38 1.12
N ARG A 213 -27.10 7.36 0.60
CA ARG A 213 -28.46 6.98 1.02
C ARG A 213 -28.31 5.91 2.10
N ILE A 214 -28.47 6.26 3.38
CA ILE A 214 -28.30 5.30 4.47
C ILE A 214 -29.52 4.37 4.49
N LYS A 215 -29.36 3.13 4.02
CA LYS A 215 -30.20 2.00 4.46
C LYS A 215 -29.45 1.33 5.60
N TYR A 216 -29.95 1.45 6.83
CA TYR A 216 -29.39 0.69 7.95
C TYR A 216 -29.71 -0.79 7.74
N LEU A 217 -28.76 -1.55 7.23
CA LEU A 217 -28.82 -3.01 7.19
C LEU A 217 -28.39 -3.56 8.55
N SER A 218 -28.97 -4.69 8.95
CA SER A 218 -28.56 -5.41 10.17
C SER A 218 -27.06 -5.76 10.09
N PRO A 219 -26.29 -5.68 11.20
CA PRO A 219 -24.88 -6.07 11.22
C PRO A 219 -24.62 -7.49 10.69
N ILE A 220 -25.58 -8.40 10.87
CA ILE A 220 -25.52 -9.77 10.36
C ILE A 220 -25.64 -9.77 8.83
N THR A 221 -26.56 -8.98 8.27
CA THR A 221 -26.74 -8.84 6.83
C THR A 221 -25.49 -8.24 6.19
N GLU A 222 -24.90 -7.21 6.80
CA GLU A 222 -23.62 -6.63 6.35
C GLU A 222 -22.48 -7.65 6.35
N LEU A 223 -22.39 -8.47 7.41
CA LEU A 223 -21.40 -9.54 7.49
C LEU A 223 -21.61 -10.59 6.39
N LYS A 224 -22.85 -11.00 6.14
CA LYS A 224 -23.19 -11.89 5.01
C LYS A 224 -22.79 -11.25 3.67
N SER A 225 -23.08 -9.97 3.45
CA SER A 225 -22.71 -9.22 2.23
C SER A 225 -21.20 -9.22 1.96
N VAL A 226 -20.36 -9.17 3.00
CA VAL A 226 -18.91 -9.34 2.84
C VAL A 226 -18.56 -10.73 2.30
N PHE A 227 -19.20 -11.78 2.80
CA PHE A 227 -18.96 -13.15 2.32
C PHE A 227 -19.46 -13.39 0.89
N TYR A 228 -20.51 -12.70 0.45
CA TYR A 228 -20.97 -12.75 -0.95
C TYR A 228 -19.91 -12.22 -1.94
N LEU A 229 -18.99 -11.34 -1.51
CA LEU A 229 -17.89 -10.88 -2.38
C LEU A 229 -16.94 -12.00 -2.81
N PHE A 230 -16.85 -13.09 -2.03
CA PHE A 230 -16.11 -14.30 -2.43
C PHE A 230 -16.82 -15.12 -3.50
N ARG A 231 -18.06 -14.78 -3.86
CA ARG A 231 -18.83 -15.41 -4.94
C ARG A 231 -19.00 -14.47 -6.14
N ASP A 232 -18.74 -13.17 -5.97
CA ASP A 232 -18.80 -12.20 -7.05
C ASP A 232 -17.64 -12.41 -8.03
N TRP A 233 -17.96 -12.86 -9.24
CA TRP A 233 -16.98 -13.11 -10.29
C TRP A 233 -16.13 -11.87 -10.61
N ARG A 234 -16.67 -10.66 -10.48
CA ARG A 234 -15.94 -9.41 -10.75
C ARG A 234 -14.83 -9.22 -9.73
N MET A 235 -15.16 -9.43 -8.45
CA MET A 235 -14.19 -9.31 -7.36
C MET A 235 -13.15 -10.43 -7.41
N LEU A 236 -13.57 -11.66 -7.68
CA LEU A 236 -12.65 -12.80 -7.85
C LEU A 236 -11.67 -12.60 -9.00
N CYS A 237 -12.12 -12.04 -10.14
CA CYS A 237 -11.23 -11.68 -11.24
C CYS A 237 -10.17 -10.63 -10.84
N LEU A 238 -10.49 -9.73 -9.90
CA LEU A 238 -9.56 -8.71 -9.42
C LEU A 238 -8.65 -9.18 -8.26
N VAL A 239 -8.92 -10.34 -7.64
CA VAL A 239 -8.09 -10.88 -6.54
C VAL A 239 -6.61 -10.92 -6.89
N PRO A 240 -6.16 -11.42 -8.06
CA PRO A 240 -4.74 -11.44 -8.39
C PRO A 240 -4.14 -10.03 -8.48
N MET A 241 -4.94 -9.05 -8.93
CA MET A 241 -4.52 -7.65 -8.97
C MET A 241 -4.34 -7.10 -7.56
N PHE A 242 -5.33 -7.32 -6.70
CA PHE A 242 -5.30 -6.85 -5.31
C PHE A 242 -4.14 -7.46 -4.54
N PHE A 243 -3.93 -8.77 -4.68
CA PHE A 243 -2.87 -9.51 -4.00
C PHE A 243 -1.48 -8.98 -4.34
N THR A 244 -1.26 -8.67 -5.61
CA THR A 244 0.06 -8.24 -6.10
C THR A 244 0.41 -6.80 -5.72
N SER A 245 -0.59 -5.95 -5.49
CA SER A 245 -0.40 -4.51 -5.29
C SER A 245 0.59 -4.12 -4.18
N ASN A 246 0.68 -4.88 -3.09
CA ASN A 246 1.72 -4.68 -2.06
C ASN A 246 2.85 -5.74 -2.11
N TRP A 247 2.67 -6.84 -2.83
CA TRP A 247 3.70 -7.89 -2.93
C TRP A 247 5.01 -7.34 -3.48
N VAL A 248 4.90 -6.48 -4.49
CA VAL A 248 6.05 -5.91 -5.22
C VAL A 248 6.94 -5.01 -4.36
N TYR A 249 6.43 -4.48 -3.24
CA TYR A 249 7.20 -3.64 -2.33
C TYR A 249 8.35 -4.40 -1.68
N THR A 250 8.15 -5.66 -1.32
CA THR A 250 9.21 -6.49 -0.74
C THR A 250 10.40 -6.62 -1.69
N TYR A 251 10.12 -6.81 -2.98
CA TYR A 251 11.16 -6.84 -4.01
C TYR A 251 11.79 -5.46 -4.22
N GLN A 252 11.00 -4.40 -4.38
CA GLN A 252 11.49 -3.06 -4.68
C GLN A 252 12.30 -2.45 -3.51
N PHE A 253 11.75 -2.43 -2.31
CA PHE A 253 12.39 -1.79 -1.15
C PHE A 253 13.50 -2.66 -0.56
N THR A 254 13.29 -3.97 -0.45
CA THR A 254 14.30 -4.86 0.16
C THR A 254 15.21 -5.45 -0.91
N GLY A 255 14.65 -6.19 -1.87
CA GLY A 255 15.42 -6.94 -2.87
C GLY A 255 16.30 -6.08 -3.78
N VAL A 256 15.78 -4.92 -4.21
CA VAL A 256 16.47 -3.98 -5.09
C VAL A 256 17.17 -2.89 -4.28
N ASN A 257 16.42 -2.10 -3.49
CA ASN A 257 16.95 -0.91 -2.87
C ASN A 257 17.85 -1.21 -1.66
N ALA A 258 17.37 -1.99 -0.67
CA ALA A 258 18.11 -2.25 0.56
C ALA A 258 19.46 -2.97 0.32
N LEU A 259 19.47 -3.94 -0.59
CA LEU A 259 20.62 -4.82 -0.84
C LEU A 259 21.65 -4.22 -1.80
N ASN A 260 21.24 -3.48 -2.83
CA ASN A 260 22.16 -3.07 -3.92
C ASN A 260 22.59 -1.59 -3.87
N PHE A 261 22.26 -0.86 -2.81
CA PHE A 261 22.57 0.57 -2.74
C PHE A 261 23.10 0.99 -1.37
N SER A 262 24.00 1.97 -1.37
CA SER A 262 24.43 2.65 -0.14
C SER A 262 23.27 3.37 0.54
N PRO A 263 23.30 3.59 1.87
CA PRO A 263 22.21 4.25 2.61
C PRO A 263 21.75 5.59 1.99
N ARG A 264 22.69 6.45 1.57
CA ARG A 264 22.34 7.71 0.89
C ARG A 264 21.62 7.49 -0.43
N SER A 265 22.05 6.50 -1.22
CA SER A 265 21.45 6.18 -2.52
C SER A 265 20.08 5.55 -2.34
N ARG A 266 19.88 4.78 -1.27
CA ARG A 266 18.57 4.22 -0.88
C ARG A 266 17.55 5.31 -0.60
N ASN A 267 17.93 6.29 0.21
CA ASN A 267 17.07 7.42 0.53
C ASN A 267 16.76 8.28 -0.71
N MET A 268 17.75 8.51 -1.58
CA MET A 268 17.54 9.20 -2.86
C MET A 268 16.56 8.44 -3.77
N ASN A 269 16.77 7.13 -3.94
CA ASN A 269 15.90 6.25 -4.72
C ASN A 269 14.47 6.30 -4.19
N SER A 270 14.28 6.09 -2.89
CA SER A 270 12.96 6.11 -2.25
C SER A 270 12.29 7.48 -2.33
N MET A 271 13.02 8.59 -2.18
CA MET A 271 12.46 9.94 -2.39
C MET A 271 11.87 10.10 -3.80
N PHE A 272 12.63 9.72 -4.83
CA PHE A 272 12.20 9.83 -6.22
C PHE A 272 11.12 8.81 -6.61
N TYR A 273 11.09 7.65 -5.95
CA TYR A 273 9.99 6.68 -6.05
C TYR A 273 8.67 7.29 -5.58
N TRP A 274 8.65 7.92 -4.40
CA TRP A 274 7.44 8.58 -3.90
C TRP A 274 7.06 9.81 -4.74
N LEU A 275 8.03 10.55 -5.25
CA LEU A 275 7.77 11.68 -6.16
C LEU A 275 7.16 11.20 -7.49
N SER A 276 7.66 10.09 -8.04
CA SER A 276 7.14 9.53 -9.28
C SER A 276 5.73 8.99 -9.09
N GLN A 277 5.38 8.44 -7.91
CA GLN A 277 4.00 8.09 -7.56
C GLN A 277 3.05 9.29 -7.66
N ILE A 278 3.46 10.45 -7.13
CA ILE A 278 2.67 11.68 -7.15
C ILE A 278 2.40 12.09 -8.61
N ILE A 279 3.45 12.23 -9.41
CA ILE A 279 3.35 12.65 -10.81
C ILE A 279 2.51 11.66 -11.61
N SER A 280 2.79 10.37 -11.46
CA SER A 280 2.10 9.30 -12.18
C SER A 280 0.62 9.23 -11.82
N SER A 281 0.26 9.36 -10.54
CA SER A 281 -1.14 9.38 -10.12
C SER A 281 -1.92 10.52 -10.78
N ILE A 282 -1.35 11.74 -10.82
CA ILE A 282 -1.98 12.91 -11.46
C ILE A 282 -2.15 12.70 -12.96
N LEU A 283 -1.10 12.24 -13.66
CA LEU A 283 -1.15 12.03 -15.10
C LEU A 283 -2.14 10.92 -15.47
N PHE A 284 -2.11 9.81 -14.76
CA PHE A 284 -2.95 8.65 -15.03
C PHE A 284 -4.39 8.87 -14.59
N GLY A 285 -4.63 9.52 -13.44
CA GLY A 285 -5.96 9.93 -13.01
C GLY A 285 -6.61 10.89 -14.01
N SER A 286 -5.87 11.89 -14.49
CA SER A 286 -6.34 12.82 -15.54
C SER A 286 -6.61 12.10 -16.86
N PHE A 287 -5.83 11.05 -17.19
CA PHE A 287 -6.05 10.23 -18.36
C PHE A 287 -7.35 9.40 -18.25
N LEU A 288 -7.65 8.86 -17.08
CA LEU A 288 -8.87 8.09 -16.81
C LEU A 288 -10.13 8.98 -16.73
N ASP A 289 -9.98 10.26 -16.42
CA ASP A 289 -11.09 11.22 -16.29
C ASP A 289 -11.42 11.99 -17.58
N ARG A 290 -10.78 11.67 -18.71
CA ARG A 290 -11.01 12.35 -19.99
C ARG A 290 -12.48 12.36 -20.42
N ALA A 291 -13.08 13.55 -20.41
CA ALA A 291 -14.50 13.78 -20.70
C ALA A 291 -14.94 13.26 -22.08
N GLU A 292 -14.05 13.25 -23.08
CA GLU A 292 -14.38 12.82 -24.44
C GLU A 292 -14.56 11.30 -24.57
N TRP A 293 -14.18 10.51 -23.57
CA TRP A 293 -14.21 9.06 -23.63
C TRP A 293 -15.33 8.48 -22.77
N SER A 294 -15.97 7.43 -23.29
CA SER A 294 -16.93 6.61 -22.55
C SER A 294 -16.23 5.80 -21.45
N ARG A 295 -16.99 5.32 -20.45
CA ARG A 295 -16.42 4.57 -19.32
C ARG A 295 -15.71 3.28 -19.75
N PRO A 296 -16.28 2.45 -20.65
CA PRO A 296 -15.57 1.27 -21.16
C PRO A 296 -14.30 1.65 -21.93
N LYS A 297 -14.30 2.78 -22.66
CA LYS A 297 -13.12 3.24 -23.38
C LYS A 297 -12.00 3.65 -22.42
N ARG A 298 -12.33 4.35 -21.33
CA ARG A 298 -11.39 4.71 -20.25
C ARG A 298 -10.81 3.46 -19.58
N ALA A 299 -11.65 2.48 -19.23
CA ALA A 299 -11.22 1.22 -18.63
C ALA A 299 -10.23 0.48 -19.53
N ARG A 300 -10.60 0.23 -20.79
CA ARG A 300 -9.78 -0.52 -21.74
C ARG A 300 -8.46 0.20 -22.05
N SER A 301 -8.52 1.51 -22.31
CA SER A 301 -7.32 2.29 -22.63
C SER A 301 -6.40 2.42 -21.42
N GLY A 302 -6.96 2.56 -20.21
CA GLY A 302 -6.23 2.58 -18.95
C GLY A 302 -5.47 1.27 -18.71
N LEU A 303 -6.14 0.13 -18.91
CA LEU A 303 -5.51 -1.18 -18.78
C LEU A 303 -4.39 -1.41 -19.80
N ILE A 304 -4.60 -1.00 -21.06
CA ILE A 304 -3.58 -1.14 -22.13
C ILE A 304 -2.36 -0.28 -21.79
N LEU A 305 -2.56 0.97 -21.39
CA LEU A 305 -1.46 1.86 -21.01
C LEU A 305 -0.68 1.31 -19.80
N LEU A 306 -1.40 0.83 -18.78
CA LEU A 306 -0.80 0.19 -17.60
C LEU A 306 0.02 -1.04 -18.01
N ALA A 307 -0.53 -1.93 -18.85
CA ALA A 307 0.17 -3.13 -19.29
C ALA A 307 1.46 -2.82 -20.06
N ILE A 308 1.45 -1.85 -20.96
CA ILE A 308 2.65 -1.44 -21.72
C ILE A 308 3.75 -0.94 -20.78
N LEU A 309 3.41 -0.08 -19.83
CA LEU A 309 4.38 0.48 -18.88
C LEU A 309 4.90 -0.57 -17.89
N LEU A 310 4.05 -1.52 -17.47
CA LEU A 310 4.48 -2.67 -16.67
C LEU A 310 5.47 -3.54 -17.44
N ILE A 311 5.21 -3.87 -18.71
CA ILE A 311 6.15 -4.64 -19.54
C ILE A 311 7.50 -3.96 -19.60
N GLY A 312 7.55 -2.66 -19.94
CA GLY A 312 8.80 -1.92 -20.01
C GLY A 312 9.57 -1.91 -18.67
N THR A 313 8.87 -1.65 -17.57
CA THR A 313 9.47 -1.55 -16.23
C THR A 313 10.00 -2.90 -15.75
N TRP A 314 9.22 -3.97 -15.89
CA TRP A 314 9.63 -5.30 -15.44
C TRP A 314 10.69 -5.95 -16.34
N CYS A 315 10.71 -5.65 -17.65
CA CYS A 315 11.85 -6.00 -18.51
C CYS A 315 13.14 -5.32 -18.02
N GLY A 316 13.08 -4.04 -17.66
CA GLY A 316 14.19 -3.33 -17.03
C GLY A 316 14.63 -3.98 -15.71
N GLY A 317 13.66 -4.43 -14.89
CA GLY A 317 13.91 -5.20 -13.67
C GLY A 317 14.68 -6.49 -13.90
N ILE A 318 14.31 -7.26 -14.93
CA ILE A 318 15.00 -8.52 -15.27
C ILE A 318 16.44 -8.25 -15.68
N ILE A 319 16.67 -7.21 -16.49
CA ILE A 319 18.03 -6.79 -16.89
C ILE A 319 18.84 -6.33 -15.68
N PHE A 320 18.23 -5.58 -14.76
CA PHE A 320 18.89 -5.15 -13.53
C PHE A 320 19.29 -6.35 -12.67
N GLN A 321 18.35 -7.26 -12.40
CA GLN A 321 18.60 -8.44 -11.57
C GLN A 321 19.63 -9.39 -12.20
N SER A 322 19.64 -9.53 -13.52
CA SER A 322 20.65 -10.37 -14.19
C SER A 322 22.05 -9.75 -14.19
N THR A 323 22.14 -8.42 -14.06
CA THR A 323 23.41 -7.68 -14.06
C THR A 323 24.00 -7.52 -12.66
N PHE A 324 23.16 -7.26 -11.65
CA PHE A 324 23.58 -6.92 -10.28
C PHE A 324 23.11 -7.92 -9.21
N GLY A 325 22.52 -9.05 -9.60
CA GLY A 325 22.08 -10.08 -8.67
C GLY A 325 23.24 -10.79 -7.96
N PRO A 326 23.03 -11.33 -6.74
CA PRO A 326 24.07 -12.05 -6.00
C PRO A 326 24.51 -13.30 -6.76
N THR A 327 25.83 -13.56 -6.80
CA THR A 327 26.43 -14.60 -7.65
C THR A 327 26.87 -15.85 -6.86
N SER A 328 27.05 -15.74 -5.53
CA SER A 328 27.61 -16.81 -4.68
C SER A 328 27.11 -16.79 -3.22
N ALA A 329 27.33 -17.90 -2.51
CA ALA A 329 27.07 -18.05 -1.07
C ALA A 329 28.36 -18.48 -0.34
N ILE A 330 28.57 -17.96 0.87
CA ILE A 330 29.72 -18.22 1.75
C ILE A 330 29.26 -18.80 3.09
N LEU A 331 30.16 -19.46 3.83
CA LEU A 331 29.88 -19.83 5.23
C LEU A 331 30.01 -18.60 6.15
N ASN A 332 29.01 -18.34 6.99
CA ASN A 332 29.10 -17.40 8.11
C ASN A 332 29.89 -18.03 9.28
N LYS A 333 30.25 -17.21 10.29
CA LYS A 333 30.98 -17.59 11.51
C LYS A 333 30.36 -18.76 12.28
N ASP A 334 29.05 -18.95 12.15
CA ASP A 334 28.29 -20.03 12.80
C ASP A 334 28.19 -21.33 11.98
N GLY A 335 28.93 -21.44 10.86
CA GLY A 335 28.93 -22.66 10.04
C GLY A 335 27.77 -22.75 9.04
N VAL A 336 26.98 -21.69 8.91
CA VAL A 336 25.77 -21.63 8.08
C VAL A 336 26.07 -20.95 6.76
N TYR A 337 25.63 -21.54 5.64
CA TYR A 337 25.74 -20.88 4.33
C TYR A 337 24.82 -19.67 4.26
N VAL A 338 25.37 -18.52 3.88
CA VAL A 338 24.69 -17.24 3.70
C VAL A 338 25.11 -16.65 2.36
N LYS A 339 24.25 -15.87 1.70
CA LYS A 339 24.64 -15.17 0.45
C LYS A 339 25.83 -14.25 0.73
N ASN A 340 26.82 -14.23 -0.16
CA ASN A 340 28.02 -13.43 0.05
C ASN A 340 27.67 -11.93 0.10
N PRO A 341 27.86 -11.24 1.24
CA PRO A 341 27.59 -9.81 1.33
C PRO A 341 28.43 -8.99 0.36
N ALA A 342 29.58 -9.50 -0.07
CA ALA A 342 30.45 -8.85 -1.05
C ALA A 342 29.94 -8.93 -2.50
N ASP A 343 28.96 -9.80 -2.79
CA ASP A 343 28.36 -9.92 -4.12
C ASP A 343 27.26 -8.87 -4.36
N PHE A 344 26.71 -8.30 -3.28
CA PHE A 344 25.81 -7.17 -3.39
C PHE A 344 26.62 -5.90 -3.63
N HIS A 345 26.53 -5.36 -4.85
CA HIS A 345 27.18 -4.10 -5.18
C HIS A 345 26.56 -2.98 -4.34
N ALA A 346 27.33 -2.32 -3.47
CA ALA A 346 26.89 -1.11 -2.80
C ALA A 346 26.93 0.08 -3.77
N ILE A 347 25.99 0.14 -4.72
CA ILE A 347 25.95 1.20 -5.72
C ILE A 347 25.73 2.53 -5.01
N ASP A 348 26.56 3.50 -5.35
CA ASP A 348 26.63 4.79 -4.69
C ASP A 348 26.47 5.93 -5.69
N LEU A 349 25.53 6.83 -5.43
CA LEU A 349 25.21 7.95 -6.31
C LEU A 349 26.39 8.92 -6.54
N VAL A 350 27.30 9.05 -5.56
CA VAL A 350 28.45 9.96 -5.64
C VAL A 350 29.68 9.23 -6.19
N ARG A 351 29.93 8.01 -5.70
CA ARG A 351 31.16 7.26 -6.04
C ARG A 351 31.05 6.53 -7.38
N ASN A 352 29.86 6.01 -7.71
CA ASN A 352 29.61 5.19 -8.90
C ASN A 352 28.47 5.76 -9.76
N PRO A 353 28.54 7.03 -10.22
CA PRO A 353 27.42 7.70 -10.88
C PRO A 353 26.99 7.03 -12.20
N ARG A 354 27.93 6.41 -12.93
CA ARG A 354 27.63 5.71 -14.20
C ARG A 354 26.83 4.43 -13.99
N GLU A 355 27.09 3.70 -12.91
CA GLU A 355 26.35 2.48 -12.55
C GLU A 355 25.02 2.81 -11.86
N TYR A 356 24.93 3.95 -11.18
CA TYR A 356 23.73 4.40 -10.47
C TYR A 356 22.60 4.88 -11.40
N ILE A 357 22.92 5.56 -12.51
CA ILE A 357 21.93 6.29 -13.30
C ILE A 357 20.84 5.39 -13.91
N GLY A 358 21.20 4.22 -14.43
CA GLY A 358 20.24 3.27 -15.01
C GLY A 358 19.26 2.71 -13.97
N PRO A 359 19.76 2.09 -12.89
CA PRO A 359 18.94 1.62 -11.78
C PRO A 359 18.09 2.71 -11.11
N PHE A 360 18.58 3.95 -11.03
CA PHE A 360 17.82 5.08 -10.52
C PHE A 360 16.54 5.36 -11.34
N PHE A 361 16.65 5.42 -12.67
CA PHE A 361 15.48 5.59 -13.54
C PHE A 361 14.55 4.38 -13.52
N LEU A 362 15.08 3.17 -13.38
CA LEU A 362 14.27 1.97 -13.17
C LEU A 362 13.46 2.08 -11.87
N TYR A 363 14.07 2.59 -10.78
CA TYR A 363 13.39 2.77 -9.50
C TYR A 363 12.28 3.83 -9.57
N ILE A 364 12.50 4.91 -10.32
CA ILE A 364 11.46 5.89 -10.65
C ILE A 364 10.31 5.22 -11.41
N ALA A 365 10.62 4.37 -12.39
CA ALA A 365 9.62 3.65 -13.18
C ALA A 365 8.79 2.69 -12.31
N TYR A 366 9.40 2.02 -11.32
CA TYR A 366 8.67 1.22 -10.34
C TYR A 366 7.63 2.03 -9.57
N GLY A 367 7.99 3.24 -9.10
CA GLY A 367 7.03 4.12 -8.43
C GLY A 367 5.91 4.59 -9.37
N CYS A 368 6.23 4.87 -10.64
CA CYS A 368 5.23 5.26 -11.63
C CYS A 368 4.18 4.17 -11.84
N VAL A 369 4.61 2.93 -12.10
CA VAL A 369 3.69 1.83 -12.40
C VAL A 369 2.91 1.38 -11.17
N ASP A 370 3.49 1.49 -9.98
CA ASP A 370 2.78 1.15 -8.74
C ASP A 370 1.60 2.10 -8.47
N ALA A 371 1.82 3.41 -8.57
CA ALA A 371 0.74 4.39 -8.44
C ALA A 371 -0.37 4.18 -9.48
N MET A 372 0.00 3.87 -10.73
CA MET A 372 -0.97 3.55 -11.78
C MET A 372 -1.74 2.27 -11.48
N TYR A 373 -1.06 1.24 -10.98
CA TYR A 373 -1.65 -0.05 -10.68
C TYR A 373 -2.69 0.08 -9.56
N GLN A 374 -2.33 0.71 -8.45
CA GLN A 374 -3.25 0.94 -7.34
C GLN A 374 -4.38 1.89 -7.73
N GLY A 375 -4.07 2.98 -8.43
CA GLY A 375 -5.08 3.90 -8.95
C GLY A 375 -6.08 3.23 -9.89
N TYR A 376 -5.59 2.34 -10.76
CA TYR A 376 -6.46 1.58 -11.66
C TYR A 376 -7.36 0.59 -10.90
N SER A 377 -6.87 -0.06 -9.83
CA SER A 377 -7.69 -0.92 -8.97
C SER A 377 -8.84 -0.13 -8.31
N TYR A 378 -8.56 1.03 -7.73
CA TYR A 378 -9.58 1.90 -7.14
C TYR A 378 -10.56 2.40 -8.19
N TRP A 379 -10.07 2.81 -9.36
CA TRP A 379 -10.91 3.29 -10.46
C TRP A 379 -11.84 2.18 -10.96
N LEU A 380 -11.35 0.94 -11.12
CA LEU A 380 -12.17 -0.20 -11.52
C LEU A 380 -13.26 -0.50 -10.48
N MET A 381 -12.92 -0.61 -9.20
CA MET A 381 -13.93 -0.84 -8.15
C MET A 381 -14.93 0.30 -8.08
N GLY A 382 -14.47 1.55 -8.19
CA GLY A 382 -15.33 2.73 -8.27
C GLY A 382 -16.17 2.78 -9.55
N ALA A 383 -15.76 2.12 -10.64
CA ALA A 383 -16.56 1.99 -11.85
C ALA A 383 -17.63 0.89 -11.73
N LEU A 384 -17.53 -0.02 -10.76
CA LEU A 384 -18.52 -1.07 -10.49
C LEU A 384 -19.63 -0.62 -9.54
N THR A 385 -19.39 0.37 -8.69
CA THR A 385 -20.38 0.89 -7.76
C THR A 385 -20.28 2.39 -7.56
N ASN A 386 -21.44 3.05 -7.44
CA ASN A 386 -21.57 4.43 -6.98
C ASN A 386 -22.17 4.53 -5.57
N ASP A 387 -22.61 3.41 -5.01
CA ASP A 387 -23.05 3.34 -3.62
C ASP A 387 -21.84 3.23 -2.69
N THR A 388 -21.81 4.12 -1.69
CA THR A 388 -20.73 4.18 -0.71
C THR A 388 -20.74 2.96 0.21
N SER A 389 -21.91 2.34 0.48
CA SER A 389 -21.99 1.13 1.30
C SER A 389 -21.32 -0.06 0.60
N GLN A 390 -21.67 -0.29 -0.66
CA GLN A 390 -21.00 -1.31 -1.47
C GLN A 390 -19.51 -0.98 -1.71
N ALA A 391 -19.17 0.30 -1.89
CA ALA A 391 -17.79 0.74 -2.02
C ALA A 391 -16.96 0.42 -0.76
N ALA A 392 -17.54 0.53 0.44
CA ALA A 392 -16.86 0.14 1.67
C ALA A 392 -16.58 -1.36 1.72
N ARG A 393 -17.53 -2.20 1.29
CA ARG A 393 -17.31 -3.65 1.20
C ARG A 393 -16.21 -3.99 0.18
N PHE A 394 -16.20 -3.34 -0.99
CA PHE A 394 -15.13 -3.49 -1.98
C PHE A 394 -13.76 -3.04 -1.43
N ALA A 395 -13.70 -1.89 -0.74
CA ALA A 395 -12.47 -1.40 -0.13
C ALA A 395 -11.93 -2.37 0.93
N GLY A 396 -12.81 -2.88 1.81
CA GLY A 396 -12.45 -3.87 2.82
C GLY A 396 -11.90 -5.17 2.22
N PHE A 397 -12.57 -5.69 1.19
CA PHE A 397 -12.12 -6.89 0.46
C PHE A 397 -10.78 -6.65 -0.25
N TYR A 398 -10.62 -5.52 -0.94
CA TYR A 398 -9.35 -5.13 -1.57
C TYR A 398 -8.21 -5.11 -0.55
N LYS A 399 -8.41 -4.45 0.60
CA LYS A 399 -7.40 -4.34 1.65
C LYS A 399 -7.12 -5.66 2.34
N PHE A 400 -8.11 -6.54 2.50
CA PHE A 400 -7.89 -7.91 2.97
C PHE A 400 -6.93 -8.66 2.03
N VAL A 401 -7.24 -8.73 0.74
CA VAL A 401 -6.43 -9.46 -0.25
C VAL A 401 -5.04 -8.84 -0.42
N GLN A 402 -4.95 -7.52 -0.47
CA GLN A 402 -3.68 -6.79 -0.55
C GLN A 402 -2.74 -7.10 0.63
N ASN A 403 -3.29 -7.19 1.85
CA ASN A 403 -2.49 -7.51 3.04
C ASN A 403 -2.11 -8.99 3.11
N LEU A 404 -2.90 -9.91 2.56
CA LEU A 404 -2.45 -11.30 2.40
C LEU A 404 -1.18 -11.40 1.54
N GLY A 405 -1.10 -10.62 0.47
CA GLY A 405 0.11 -10.50 -0.33
C GLY A 405 1.29 -9.94 0.47
N SER A 406 1.03 -8.95 1.32
CA SER A 406 2.06 -8.33 2.19
C SER A 406 2.61 -9.28 3.25
N VAL A 407 1.81 -10.24 3.73
CA VAL A 407 2.26 -11.29 4.67
C VAL A 407 3.13 -12.33 3.95
N LEU A 408 2.76 -12.72 2.73
CA LEU A 408 3.39 -13.81 2.01
C LEU A 408 4.65 -13.40 1.24
N ALA A 409 4.74 -12.15 0.78
CA ALA A 409 5.89 -11.68 0.01
C ALA A 409 7.23 -11.79 0.76
N PRO A 410 7.36 -11.37 2.04
CA PRO A 410 8.60 -11.56 2.81
C PRO A 410 8.97 -13.02 3.00
N VAL A 411 7.97 -13.90 3.20
CA VAL A 411 8.20 -15.35 3.34
C VAL A 411 8.82 -15.93 2.08
N VAL A 412 8.34 -15.52 0.89
CA VAL A 412 8.92 -15.92 -0.39
C VAL A 412 10.32 -15.34 -0.56
N GLN A 413 10.55 -14.09 -0.18
CA GLN A 413 11.86 -13.44 -0.25
C GLN A 413 12.94 -14.15 0.58
N THR A 414 12.58 -14.75 1.72
CA THR A 414 13.51 -15.53 2.58
C THR A 414 13.56 -17.03 2.24
N SER A 415 12.75 -17.49 1.29
CA SER A 415 12.70 -18.89 0.86
C SER A 415 13.81 -19.24 -0.16
N VAL A 416 13.87 -20.51 -0.59
CA VAL A 416 14.76 -20.99 -1.67
C VAL A 416 14.55 -20.25 -3.00
N ILE A 417 13.39 -19.61 -3.18
CA ILE A 417 13.01 -18.88 -4.40
C ILE A 417 13.48 -17.40 -4.33
N GLY A 418 13.69 -16.86 -3.13
CA GLY A 418 13.83 -15.43 -2.89
C GLY A 418 15.24 -14.84 -3.04
N ASN A 419 15.30 -13.52 -3.27
CA ASN A 419 16.58 -12.79 -3.38
C ASN A 419 17.09 -12.25 -2.03
N GLY A 420 16.30 -12.32 -0.95
CA GLY A 420 16.69 -11.83 0.37
C GLY A 420 17.85 -12.62 1.01
N PRO A 421 18.47 -12.07 2.08
CA PRO A 421 19.37 -12.82 2.94
C PRO A 421 18.62 -14.04 3.48
N SER A 422 19.15 -15.22 3.19
CA SER A 422 18.62 -16.48 3.68
C SER A 422 19.79 -17.29 4.26
N ASP A 423 19.46 -18.18 5.19
CA ASP A 423 20.44 -18.98 5.91
C ASP A 423 20.31 -20.46 5.56
N GLY A 424 21.44 -21.17 5.55
CA GLY A 424 21.51 -22.62 5.43
C GLY A 424 21.10 -23.14 4.05
N TYR A 425 20.17 -24.09 4.02
CA TYR A 425 19.72 -24.76 2.80
C TYR A 425 19.15 -23.77 1.76
N ASN A 426 18.49 -22.71 2.22
CA ASN A 426 17.85 -21.73 1.35
C ASN A 426 18.87 -20.83 0.62
N ALA A 427 20.03 -20.55 1.24
CA ALA A 427 21.11 -19.79 0.59
C ALA A 427 21.87 -20.62 -0.44
N LEU A 428 22.14 -21.89 -0.12
CA LEU A 428 22.83 -22.84 -0.99
C LEU A 428 22.09 -23.13 -2.30
N HIS A 429 20.76 -23.15 -2.24
CA HIS A 429 19.89 -23.49 -3.36
C HIS A 429 19.11 -22.30 -3.92
N ALA A 430 19.46 -21.07 -3.52
CA ALA A 430 18.88 -19.87 -4.11
C ALA A 430 19.11 -19.90 -5.63
N THR A 431 18.02 -20.09 -6.38
CA THR A 431 18.09 -20.36 -7.82
C THR A 431 18.50 -19.11 -8.63
N GLY A 432 19.43 -19.30 -9.57
CA GLY A 432 19.68 -18.43 -10.73
C GLY A 432 19.91 -16.93 -10.44
N ASN A 433 20.96 -16.56 -9.72
CA ASN A 433 21.34 -15.16 -9.45
C ASN A 433 20.25 -14.32 -8.73
N GLY A 434 19.41 -14.96 -7.90
CA GLY A 434 18.31 -14.26 -7.22
C GLY A 434 17.14 -13.90 -8.13
N MET A 435 17.03 -14.53 -9.31
CA MET A 435 15.93 -14.27 -10.26
C MET A 435 14.55 -14.80 -9.80
N GLY A 436 14.48 -15.70 -8.82
CA GLY A 436 13.21 -16.31 -8.43
C GLY A 436 12.19 -15.29 -7.90
N GLU A 437 12.61 -14.31 -7.10
CA GLU A 437 11.72 -13.28 -6.57
C GLU A 437 11.14 -12.38 -7.66
N ILE A 438 11.96 -11.95 -8.63
CA ILE A 438 11.48 -11.15 -9.75
C ILE A 438 10.57 -11.96 -10.67
N ILE A 439 10.85 -13.25 -10.90
CA ILE A 439 9.97 -14.13 -11.70
C ILE A 439 8.60 -14.24 -11.03
N VAL A 440 8.54 -14.41 -9.71
CA VAL A 440 7.28 -14.43 -8.95
C VAL A 440 6.56 -13.09 -9.09
N CYS A 441 7.26 -11.96 -8.93
CA CYS A 441 6.66 -10.64 -9.08
C CYS A 441 6.08 -10.43 -10.48
N VAL A 442 6.83 -10.78 -11.53
CA VAL A 442 6.38 -10.70 -12.92
C VAL A 442 5.14 -11.55 -13.15
N ALA A 443 5.18 -12.82 -12.72
CA ALA A 443 4.05 -13.74 -12.86
C ALA A 443 2.79 -13.19 -12.17
N LEU A 444 2.91 -12.69 -10.94
CA LEU A 444 1.80 -12.15 -10.17
C LEU A 444 1.26 -10.85 -10.79
N VAL A 445 2.13 -9.92 -11.20
CA VAL A 445 1.74 -8.64 -11.81
C VAL A 445 0.93 -8.87 -13.07
N PHE A 446 1.41 -9.74 -13.97
CA PHE A 446 0.71 -10.03 -15.21
C PHE A 446 -0.55 -10.87 -14.99
N THR A 447 -0.57 -11.78 -14.01
CA THR A 447 -1.81 -12.46 -13.59
C THR A 447 -2.84 -11.44 -13.09
N GLY A 448 -2.42 -10.41 -12.36
CA GLY A 448 -3.29 -9.30 -11.95
C GLY A 448 -3.86 -8.51 -13.12
N VAL A 449 -3.03 -8.17 -14.11
CA VAL A 449 -3.49 -7.50 -15.34
C VAL A 449 -4.48 -8.38 -16.11
N LEU A 450 -4.18 -9.68 -16.26
CA LEU A 450 -5.06 -10.64 -16.93
C LEU A 450 -6.40 -10.79 -16.20
N GLY A 451 -6.39 -10.84 -14.87
CA GLY A 451 -7.58 -10.87 -14.05
C GLY A 451 -8.44 -9.60 -14.18
N ALA A 452 -7.82 -8.45 -14.42
CA ALA A 452 -8.55 -7.20 -14.65
C ALA A 452 -9.22 -7.11 -16.05
N ILE A 453 -8.82 -7.92 -17.02
CA ILE A 453 -9.36 -7.88 -18.41
C ILE A 453 -10.88 -8.14 -18.43
N PRO A 454 -11.42 -9.25 -17.86
CA PRO A 454 -12.86 -9.49 -17.85
C PRO A 454 -13.65 -8.34 -17.24
N VAL A 455 -13.16 -7.72 -16.17
CA VAL A 455 -13.84 -6.63 -15.49
C VAL A 455 -13.83 -5.37 -16.35
N ALA A 456 -12.68 -4.97 -16.88
CA ALA A 456 -12.53 -3.78 -17.71
C ALA A 456 -13.31 -3.86 -19.03
N PHE A 457 -13.43 -5.06 -19.61
CA PHE A 457 -14.08 -5.25 -20.92
C PHE A 457 -15.56 -5.60 -20.84
N ARG A 458 -16.00 -6.36 -19.81
CA ARG A 458 -17.37 -6.88 -19.69
C ARG A 458 -18.18 -6.23 -18.56
N ALA A 459 -17.56 -5.93 -17.42
CA ALA A 459 -18.29 -5.43 -16.25
C ALA A 459 -18.46 -3.90 -16.28
N VAL A 460 -17.46 -3.15 -16.74
CA VAL A 460 -17.56 -1.70 -16.87
C VAL A 460 -18.48 -1.34 -18.04
N LYS A 461 -19.61 -0.70 -17.72
CA LYS A 461 -20.61 -0.18 -18.66
C LYS A 461 -20.78 1.34 -18.45
N ASP A 462 -21.48 2.01 -19.37
CA ASP A 462 -21.70 3.45 -19.29
C ASP A 462 -22.63 3.86 -18.13
N HIS A 463 -23.47 2.95 -17.66
CA HIS A 463 -24.25 3.09 -16.43
C HIS A 463 -23.81 2.02 -15.42
N THR A 464 -23.66 2.41 -14.15
CA THR A 464 -23.51 1.44 -13.05
C THR A 464 -24.83 0.69 -12.92
N PHE A 465 -24.81 -0.63 -13.16
CA PHE A 465 -25.88 -1.49 -12.65
C PHE A 465 -25.78 -1.46 -11.14
N GLU A 466 -26.82 -0.99 -10.45
CA GLU A 466 -26.88 -1.07 -9.00
C GLU A 466 -26.93 -2.56 -8.64
N ILE A 467 -25.83 -3.05 -8.08
CA ILE A 467 -25.69 -4.43 -7.56
C ILE A 467 -26.75 -4.72 -6.48
N GLU A 468 -27.39 -3.67 -5.94
CA GLU A 468 -28.55 -3.79 -5.08
C GLU A 468 -29.72 -4.53 -5.75
N GLU A 469 -29.98 -4.49 -7.06
CA GLU A 469 -31.12 -5.25 -7.61
C GLU A 469 -30.91 -6.78 -7.50
N GLU A 470 -29.74 -7.31 -7.87
CA GLU A 470 -29.47 -8.76 -7.75
C GLU A 470 -29.33 -9.22 -6.28
N ILE A 471 -28.68 -8.43 -5.41
CA ILE A 471 -28.47 -8.80 -4.00
C ILE A 471 -29.72 -8.54 -3.15
N SER A 472 -30.49 -7.48 -3.45
CA SER A 472 -31.79 -7.24 -2.82
C SER A 472 -32.75 -8.34 -3.22
N ASP A 473 -32.80 -8.75 -4.50
CA ASP A 473 -33.68 -9.84 -4.92
C ASP A 473 -33.30 -11.17 -4.24
N GLU A 474 -32.00 -11.52 -4.14
CA GLU A 474 -31.56 -12.71 -3.38
C GLU A 474 -31.83 -12.61 -1.86
N LEU A 475 -31.59 -11.46 -1.22
CA LEU A 475 -31.87 -11.26 0.21
C LEU A 475 -33.37 -11.25 0.50
N HIS A 476 -34.17 -10.69 -0.41
CA HIS A 476 -35.63 -10.63 -0.30
C HIS A 476 -36.26 -11.99 -0.57
N GLU A 477 -35.68 -12.81 -1.46
CA GLU A 477 -36.04 -14.22 -1.63
C GLU A 477 -35.73 -15.05 -0.37
N LEU A 478 -34.57 -14.82 0.27
CA LEU A 478 -34.17 -15.52 1.51
C LEU A 478 -35.00 -15.10 2.73
N GLU A 479 -35.33 -13.81 2.89
CA GLU A 479 -36.27 -13.38 3.94
C GLU A 479 -37.67 -13.97 3.73
N VAL A 480 -38.09 -14.16 2.47
CA VAL A 480 -39.37 -14.81 2.13
C VAL A 480 -39.33 -16.33 2.36
N GLU A 481 -38.19 -16.98 2.21
CA GLU A 481 -38.00 -18.40 2.58
C GLU A 481 -37.95 -18.60 4.10
N ASP A 482 -37.24 -17.75 4.84
CA ASP A 482 -37.18 -17.80 6.31
C ASP A 482 -38.54 -17.47 6.96
N LEU A 483 -39.42 -16.74 6.29
CA LEU A 483 -40.81 -16.50 6.72
C LEU A 483 -41.78 -17.63 6.36
N LYS A 484 -41.38 -18.57 5.48
CA LYS A 484 -42.19 -19.72 5.04
C LYS A 484 -41.82 -21.03 5.73
N ALA A 485 -40.64 -21.11 6.36
CA ALA A 485 -40.21 -22.22 7.22
C ALA A 485 -40.68 -22.02 8.67
#